data_AF-A0A5S9MMJ0-F1
#
_entry.id   AF-A0A5S9MMJ0-F1
#
_cell.length_a   1.000
_cell.length_b   1.000
_cell.length_c   1.000
_cell.angle_alpha   90.00
_cell.angle_beta   90.00
_cell.angle_gamma   90.00
#
_symmetry.space_group_name_H-M   'P 1'
#
loop_
_entity.id
_entity.type
_entity.pdbx_description
1 polymer ?
#
loop_
_entity_poly.entity_id
_entity_poly.type
_entity_poly.pdbx_seq_one_letter_code
_entity_poly.pdbx_strand_id
1 'polypeptide(L)'
;MFNSCKEFKISEAVKNVSRFEDGEQYSTDIEERFNIPWRMEIKKKNGYFEFYLKCEKEECENRKWSIEVEFTLKLVSQNGKRLTKNGQYTFEKPIGNGWPKFISWKELENSPCIENENQKLFLLNHTVKNV
;
A
#
# COMPACT_ATOMS: atom_id res chain seq x y z
N MET A 1 10.38 -16.97 -23.57
CA MET A 1 10.76 -16.96 -22.14
C MET A 1 9.48 -16.93 -21.32
N PHE A 2 9.28 -17.88 -20.41
CA PHE A 2 8.20 -17.78 -19.42
C PHE A 2 8.63 -16.72 -18.40
N ASN A 3 8.10 -15.50 -18.52
CA ASN A 3 8.18 -14.55 -17.42
C ASN A 3 7.37 -15.15 -16.27
N SER A 4 8.03 -15.75 -15.28
CA SER A 4 7.33 -16.26 -14.11
C SER A 4 6.74 -15.07 -13.36
N CYS A 5 5.41 -14.97 -13.41
CA CYS A 5 4.68 -13.94 -12.71
C CYS A 5 4.81 -14.23 -11.20
N LYS A 6 5.63 -13.43 -10.53
CA LYS A 6 5.82 -13.50 -9.08
C LYS A 6 4.73 -12.68 -8.40
N GLU A 7 3.84 -13.36 -7.70
CA GLU A 7 2.75 -12.75 -6.94
C GLU A 7 3.01 -12.87 -5.45
N PHE A 8 2.64 -11.83 -4.69
CA PHE A 8 2.63 -11.89 -3.24
C PHE A 8 1.53 -11.03 -2.66
N LYS A 9 1.19 -11.34 -1.41
CA LYS A 9 0.21 -10.60 -0.61
C LYS A 9 0.85 -10.17 0.71
N ILE A 10 0.59 -8.92 1.08
CA ILE A 10 0.90 -8.35 2.40
C ILE A 10 -0.43 -7.91 3.01
N SER A 11 -0.61 -8.14 4.30
CA SER A 11 -1.82 -7.70 4.99
C SER A 11 -1.55 -7.34 6.44
N GLU A 12 -2.04 -6.18 6.85
CA GLU A 12 -1.86 -5.67 8.21
C GLU A 12 -3.20 -5.21 8.78
N ALA A 13 -3.44 -5.50 10.06
CA ALA A 13 -4.62 -5.02 10.77
C ALA A 13 -4.28 -3.70 11.46
N VAL A 14 -4.76 -2.59 10.90
CA VAL A 14 -4.53 -1.26 11.45
C VAL A 14 -5.72 -0.86 12.30
N LYS A 15 -5.43 -0.38 13.51
CA LYS A 15 -6.45 0.11 14.44
C LYS A 15 -6.55 1.62 14.34
N ASN A 16 -7.71 2.15 14.73
CA ASN A 16 -7.94 3.58 14.91
C ASN A 16 -7.65 4.44 13.67
N VAL A 17 -7.78 3.89 12.45
CA VAL A 17 -7.63 4.68 11.22
C VAL A 17 -8.58 5.88 11.25
N SER A 18 -9.83 5.71 11.73
CA SER A 18 -10.79 6.80 11.96
C SER A 18 -10.27 7.99 12.75
N ARG A 19 -9.32 7.75 13.66
CA ARG A 19 -8.85 8.74 14.62
C ARG A 19 -7.64 9.51 14.12
N PHE A 20 -7.20 9.27 12.89
CA PHE A 20 -6.06 10.00 12.34
C PHE A 20 -6.33 11.50 12.37
N GLU A 21 -5.35 12.26 12.83
CA GLU A 21 -5.29 13.71 12.68
C GLU A 21 -4.71 14.09 11.31
N ASP A 22 -4.97 15.31 10.84
CA ASP A 22 -4.40 15.75 9.56
C ASP A 22 -2.88 15.90 9.67
N GLY A 23 -2.16 15.26 8.73
CA GLY A 23 -0.71 15.09 8.78
C GLY A 23 -0.25 13.79 9.44
N GLU A 24 -1.13 13.04 10.11
CA GLU A 24 -0.78 11.77 10.73
C GLU A 24 -0.52 10.70 9.66
N GLN A 25 0.49 9.87 9.91
CA GLN A 25 0.87 8.76 9.05
C GLN A 25 1.17 7.52 9.85
N TYR A 26 0.88 6.37 9.26
CA TYR A 26 1.27 5.07 9.77
C TYR A 26 1.91 4.26 8.65
N SER A 27 2.90 3.47 9.03
CA SER A 27 3.53 2.52 8.14
C SER A 27 3.53 1.16 8.78
N THR A 28 3.23 0.14 7.99
CA THR A 28 3.34 -1.24 8.42
C THR A 28 4.80 -1.61 8.62
N ASP A 29 5.02 -2.73 9.29
CA ASP A 29 6.33 -3.36 9.30
C ASP A 29 6.79 -3.69 7.88
N ILE A 30 8.11 -3.79 7.72
CA ILE A 30 8.73 -4.18 6.48
C ILE A 30 8.57 -5.69 6.32
N GLU A 31 8.01 -6.11 5.18
CA GLU A 31 7.95 -7.49 4.77
C GLU A 31 8.82 -7.73 3.54
N GLU A 32 9.79 -8.64 3.67
CA GLU A 32 10.62 -9.04 2.54
C GLU A 32 9.89 -10.05 1.65
N ARG A 33 9.81 -9.75 0.35
CA ARG A 33 9.29 -10.65 -0.69
C ARG A 33 10.19 -10.57 -1.91
N PHE A 34 10.68 -11.71 -2.36
CA PHE A 34 11.63 -11.80 -3.48
C PHE A 34 12.90 -10.96 -3.28
N ASN A 35 13.41 -10.92 -2.04
CA ASN A 35 14.58 -10.12 -1.63
C ASN A 35 14.38 -8.61 -1.86
N ILE A 36 13.14 -8.16 -1.79
CA ILE A 36 12.75 -6.75 -1.87
C ILE A 36 11.94 -6.45 -0.60
N PRO A 37 12.38 -5.47 0.21
CA PRO A 37 11.64 -5.02 1.38
C PRO A 37 10.47 -4.13 0.94
N TRP A 38 9.26 -4.53 1.31
CA TRP A 38 8.03 -3.81 1.03
C TRP A 38 7.35 -3.39 2.32
N ARG A 39 6.62 -2.28 2.27
CA ARG A 39 5.64 -1.94 3.32
C ARG A 39 4.49 -1.14 2.75
N MET A 40 3.42 -1.05 3.52
CA MET A 40 2.29 -0.16 3.22
C MET A 40 2.40 1.12 4.05
N GLU A 41 1.98 2.24 3.49
CA GLU A 41 1.92 3.53 4.18
C GLU A 41 0.55 4.16 3.97
N ILE A 42 -0.08 4.59 5.07
CA ILE A 42 -1.35 5.31 5.07
C ILE A 42 -1.17 6.67 5.72
N LYS A 43 -1.92 7.68 5.23
CA LYS A 43 -1.88 9.04 5.77
C LYS A 43 -3.25 9.66 5.77
N LYS A 44 -3.46 10.60 6.68
CA LYS A 44 -4.50 11.62 6.53
C LYS A 44 -3.83 12.92 6.12
N LYS A 45 -4.24 13.47 4.99
CA LYS A 45 -3.70 14.75 4.51
C LYS A 45 -4.73 15.51 3.70
N ASN A 46 -4.92 16.78 4.02
CA ASN A 46 -5.85 17.68 3.33
C ASN A 46 -7.27 17.08 3.20
N GLY A 47 -7.72 16.35 4.23
CA GLY A 47 -9.04 15.70 4.21
C GLY A 47 -9.16 14.45 3.33
N TYR A 48 -8.05 13.87 2.86
CA TYR A 48 -8.02 12.59 2.17
C TYR A 48 -7.27 11.51 2.95
N PHE A 49 -7.76 10.27 2.82
CA PHE A 49 -7.01 9.08 3.16
C PHE A 49 -6.08 8.78 1.99
N GLU A 50 -4.79 8.82 2.24
CA GLU A 50 -3.76 8.45 1.28
C GLU A 50 -3.30 7.02 1.56
N PHE A 51 -3.04 6.25 0.49
CA PHE A 51 -2.59 4.86 0.63
C PHE A 51 -1.54 4.54 -0.43
N TYR A 52 -0.38 4.07 0.02
CA TYR A 52 0.80 3.79 -0.79
C TYR A 52 1.38 2.40 -0.52
N LEU A 53 1.93 1.82 -1.59
CA LEU A 53 2.94 0.77 -1.54
C LEU A 53 4.31 1.43 -1.51
N LYS A 54 5.16 1.06 -0.55
CA LYS A 54 6.56 1.49 -0.46
C LYS A 54 7.51 0.34 -0.77
N CYS A 55 8.48 0.61 -1.61
CA CYS A 55 9.68 -0.20 -1.74
C CYS A 55 10.77 0.45 -0.87
N GLU A 56 11.36 -0.31 0.04
CA GLU A 56 12.44 0.15 0.93
C GLU A 56 13.81 -0.37 0.45
N LYS A 57 13.89 -0.84 -0.81
CA LYS A 57 15.14 -1.39 -1.35
C LYS A 57 16.16 -0.27 -1.44
N GLU A 58 17.25 -0.40 -0.71
CA GLU A 58 18.30 0.63 -0.70
C GLU A 58 18.91 0.82 -2.08
N GLU A 59 19.24 2.07 -2.40
CA GLU A 59 20.09 2.38 -3.53
C GLU A 59 21.51 1.91 -3.22
N CYS A 60 22.15 1.31 -4.21
CA CYS A 60 23.55 0.96 -4.14
C CYS A 60 24.25 1.71 -5.27
N GLU A 61 25.26 2.53 -4.96
CA GLU A 61 25.94 3.39 -5.95
C GLU A 61 26.36 2.64 -7.23
N ASN A 62 26.74 1.38 -7.07
CA ASN A 62 27.26 0.54 -8.16
C ASN A 62 26.20 -0.36 -8.81
N ARG A 63 24.96 -0.39 -8.33
CA ARG A 63 23.90 -1.26 -8.86
C ARG A 63 22.56 -0.54 -8.86
N LYS A 64 22.25 0.06 -10.00
CA LYS A 64 20.88 0.47 -10.34
C LYS A 64 19.98 -0.77 -10.36
N TRP A 65 18.77 -0.60 -9.90
CA TRP A 65 17.73 -1.63 -9.93
C TRP A 65 16.44 -1.00 -10.42
N SER A 66 15.61 -1.81 -11.05
CA SER A 66 14.28 -1.42 -11.48
C SER A 66 13.31 -2.55 -11.18
N ILE A 67 12.22 -2.22 -10.50
CA ILE A 67 11.20 -3.17 -10.07
C ILE A 67 9.86 -2.71 -10.62
N GLU A 68 9.44 -3.34 -11.70
CA GLU A 68 8.10 -3.15 -12.26
C GLU A 68 7.09 -3.97 -11.45
N VAL A 69 6.04 -3.30 -10.99
CA VAL A 69 4.91 -3.92 -10.29
C VAL A 69 3.58 -3.54 -10.90
N GLU A 70 2.65 -4.51 -10.91
CA GLU A 70 1.22 -4.25 -10.89
C GLU A 70 0.71 -4.55 -9.48
N PHE A 71 -0.07 -3.64 -8.90
CA PHE A 71 -0.48 -3.77 -7.52
C PHE A 71 -1.90 -3.31 -7.28
N THR A 72 -2.54 -3.95 -6.32
CA THR A 72 -3.84 -3.59 -5.81
C THR A 72 -3.74 -3.24 -4.34
N LEU A 73 -4.10 -2.00 -3.99
CA LEU A 73 -4.31 -1.59 -2.61
C LEU A 73 -5.78 -1.74 -2.24
N LYS A 74 -6.06 -2.44 -1.14
CA LYS A 74 -7.40 -2.67 -0.62
C LYS A 74 -7.50 -2.24 0.83
N LEU A 75 -8.50 -1.43 1.13
CA LEU A 75 -8.95 -1.16 2.49
C LEU A 75 -10.19 -2.01 2.74
N VAL A 76 -10.16 -2.86 3.76
CA VAL A 76 -11.22 -3.85 4.04
C VAL A 76 -11.74 -3.70 5.46
N SER A 77 -13.07 -3.60 5.62
CA SER A 77 -13.73 -3.66 6.94
C SER A 77 -13.82 -5.07 7.48
N GLN A 78 -14.12 -5.17 8.77
CA GLN A 78 -14.49 -6.43 9.42
C GLN A 78 -15.67 -7.15 8.72
N ASN A 79 -16.67 -6.41 8.22
CA ASN A 79 -17.82 -6.96 7.49
C ASN A 79 -17.51 -7.38 6.04
N GLY A 80 -16.23 -7.35 5.60
CA GLY A 80 -15.78 -7.83 4.30
C GLY A 80 -15.99 -6.87 3.13
N LYS A 81 -16.60 -5.70 3.36
CA LYS A 81 -16.67 -4.64 2.36
C LYS A 81 -15.27 -4.08 2.12
N ARG A 82 -15.03 -3.62 0.88
CA ARG A 82 -13.69 -3.20 0.46
C ARG A 82 -13.73 -2.00 -0.47
N LEU A 83 -12.74 -1.13 -0.30
CA LEU A 83 -12.32 -0.15 -1.29
C LEU A 83 -11.06 -0.67 -1.95
N THR A 84 -10.93 -0.48 -3.25
CA THR A 84 -9.86 -1.11 -4.04
C THR A 84 -9.39 -0.15 -5.12
N LYS A 85 -8.07 0.01 -5.27
CA LYS A 85 -7.46 0.67 -6.42
C LYS A 85 -6.32 -0.18 -6.96
N ASN A 86 -6.24 -0.26 -8.28
CA ASN A 86 -5.20 -0.98 -9.02
C ASN A 86 -4.26 0.04 -9.65
N GLY A 87 -2.97 -0.23 -9.62
CA GLY A 87 -1.93 0.61 -10.17
C GLY A 87 -0.81 -0.22 -10.77
N GLN A 88 -0.03 0.42 -11.63
CA GLN A 88 1.22 -0.11 -12.12
C GLN A 88 2.30 0.94 -11.89
N TYR A 89 3.47 0.51 -11.47
CA TYR A 89 4.58 1.42 -11.21
C TYR A 89 5.93 0.71 -11.34
N THR A 90 6.94 1.48 -11.75
CA THR A 90 8.33 1.03 -11.77
C THR A 90 9.09 1.75 -10.69
N PHE A 91 9.51 1.02 -9.67
CA PHE A 91 10.38 1.55 -8.62
C PHE A 91 11.83 1.49 -9.09
N GLU A 92 12.54 2.61 -8.97
CA GLU A 92 13.97 2.72 -9.28
C GLU A 92 14.77 3.31 -8.10
N LYS A 93 14.08 3.53 -6.98
CA LYS A 93 14.56 4.14 -5.73
C LYS A 93 13.60 3.81 -4.58
N PRO A 94 14.03 3.93 -3.31
CA PRO A 94 13.20 3.62 -2.14
C PRO A 94 12.12 4.69 -1.91
N ILE A 95 11.01 4.59 -2.65
CA ILE A 95 9.88 5.54 -2.62
C ILE A 95 8.55 4.82 -2.45
N GLY A 96 7.51 5.59 -2.15
CA GLY A 96 6.13 5.15 -2.16
C GLY A 96 5.41 5.49 -3.47
N ASN A 97 4.54 4.60 -3.94
CA ASN A 97 3.59 4.84 -5.02
C ASN A 97 2.18 4.38 -4.62
N GLY A 98 1.15 5.10 -5.07
CA GLY A 98 -0.23 4.87 -4.66
C GLY A 98 -1.11 6.08 -4.91
N TRP A 99 -2.08 6.33 -4.03
CA TRP A 99 -3.10 7.36 -4.24
C TRP A 99 -3.12 8.40 -3.11
N PRO A 100 -2.73 9.67 -3.38
CA PRO A 100 -2.91 10.77 -2.44
C PRO A 100 -4.38 11.15 -2.22
N LYS A 101 -5.28 10.70 -3.11
CA LYS A 101 -6.73 10.79 -2.96
C LYS A 101 -7.33 9.41 -3.14
N PHE A 102 -7.01 8.48 -2.24
CA PHE A 102 -7.59 7.14 -2.29
C PHE A 102 -9.09 7.22 -2.06
N ILE A 103 -9.49 7.92 -0.99
CA ILE A 103 -10.87 8.29 -0.66
C ILE A 103 -10.84 9.55 0.22
N SER A 104 -11.88 10.39 0.16
CA SER A 104 -11.99 11.50 1.12
C SER A 104 -12.34 10.98 2.52
N TRP A 105 -11.90 11.65 3.58
CA TRP A 105 -12.28 11.24 4.94
C TRP A 105 -13.78 11.31 5.17
N LYS A 106 -14.45 12.32 4.62
CA LYS A 106 -15.91 12.43 4.66
C LYS A 106 -16.59 11.21 4.05
N GLU A 107 -16.13 10.73 2.89
CA GLU A 107 -16.69 9.50 2.29
C GLU A 107 -16.31 8.27 3.11
N LEU A 108 -15.09 8.24 3.66
CA LEU A 108 -14.57 7.09 4.39
C LEU A 108 -15.29 6.90 5.75
N GLU A 109 -15.61 7.98 6.46
CA GLU A 109 -16.44 8.00 7.69
C GLU A 109 -17.87 7.52 7.44
N ASN A 110 -18.44 7.88 6.29
CA ASN A 110 -19.73 7.35 5.85
C ASN A 110 -19.61 5.96 5.21
N SER A 111 -18.38 5.48 5.00
CA SER A 111 -18.16 4.17 4.42
C SER A 111 -18.27 3.12 5.51
N PRO A 112 -18.80 1.95 5.17
CA PRO A 112 -18.84 0.82 6.09
C PRO A 112 -17.44 0.19 6.34
N CYS A 113 -16.36 0.80 5.82
CA CYS A 113 -14.98 0.42 6.09
C CYS A 113 -14.45 0.96 7.43
N ILE A 114 -15.14 1.93 8.04
CA ILE A 114 -14.79 2.51 9.35
C ILE A 114 -15.94 2.36 10.36
N GLU A 115 -16.38 1.13 10.58
CA GLU A 115 -16.95 0.84 11.91
C GLU A 115 -15.78 0.79 12.90
N ASN A 116 -16.00 1.28 14.13
CA ASN A 116 -15.01 1.73 15.12
C ASN A 116 -13.94 0.72 15.58
N GLU A 117 -13.73 -0.39 14.89
CA GLU A 117 -12.77 -1.43 15.28
C GLU A 117 -12.08 -2.04 14.06
N ASN A 118 -10.74 -2.08 14.12
CA ASN A 118 -9.78 -2.79 13.25
C ASN A 118 -10.09 -2.80 11.73
N GLN A 119 -9.40 -1.97 10.96
CA GLN A 119 -9.35 -2.08 9.50
C GLN A 119 -8.25 -3.06 9.10
N LYS A 120 -8.45 -3.82 8.01
CA LYS A 120 -7.36 -4.59 7.40
C LYS A 120 -6.93 -3.93 6.10
N LEU A 121 -5.65 -3.56 6.04
CA LEU A 121 -4.99 -3.17 4.80
C LEU A 121 -4.55 -4.45 4.10
N PHE A 122 -4.84 -4.55 2.81
CA PHE A 122 -4.30 -5.60 1.96
C PHE A 122 -3.62 -4.98 0.75
N LEU A 123 -2.41 -5.46 0.50
CA LEU A 123 -1.72 -5.32 -0.77
C LEU A 123 -1.79 -6.66 -1.49
N LEU A 124 -2.16 -6.62 -2.77
CA LEU A 124 -1.99 -7.74 -3.68
C LEU A 124 -1.09 -7.26 -4.82
N ASN A 125 0.15 -7.73 -4.88
CA ASN A 125 1.07 -7.38 -5.95
C ASN A 125 1.08 -8.50 -6.98
N HIS A 126 0.68 -8.18 -8.20
CA HIS A 126 0.82 -9.03 -9.36
C HIS A 126 2.04 -8.59 -10.16
N THR A 127 3.00 -9.50 -10.27
CA THR A 127 4.24 -9.34 -11.04
C THR A 127 5.27 -8.45 -10.37
N VAL A 128 6.39 -9.05 -9.97
CA VAL A 128 7.67 -8.37 -9.83
C VAL A 128 8.52 -8.79 -11.01
N LYS A 129 8.78 -7.90 -11.96
CA LYS A 129 9.88 -8.07 -12.92
C LYS A 129 11.06 -7.26 -12.41
N ASN A 130 12.12 -7.98 -12.02
CA ASN A 130 13.44 -7.37 -11.94
C ASN A 130 13.93 -7.25 -13.38
N VAL A 131 14.19 -6.02 -13.83
CA VAL A 131 14.85 -5.76 -15.11
C VAL A 131 16.31 -5.46 -14.85
#